data_AF-A0A939K1J6-F1
#
_entry.id   AF-A0A939K1J6-F1
#
_cell.length_a   1.000
_cell.length_b   1.000
_cell.length_c   1.000
_cell.angle_alpha   90.00
_cell.angle_beta   90.00
_cell.angle_gamma   90.00
#
_symmetry.space_group_name_H-M   'P 1'
#
loop_
_entity.id
_entity.type
_entity.pdbx_description
1 polymer ?
#
loop_
_entity_poly.entity_id
_entity_poly.type
_entity_poly.pdbx_seq_one_letter_code
_entity_poly.pdbx_strand_id
1 'polypeptide(L)'
;MPIPPLLFSDAARWAVVPSITAWNRLEGRPREQDFSRSLRAEVRDPLWFLCRQWQMGEFEGEDAGTAVEARFVTDSSRFEQYVGGSGTPVPYTDAVPLEVQVEQETIHFDLFTQLQVGKTWVRLLQAEGLESTIATIYVPRCPFVAPTDQLEKDYRASQPDTEAWLSLTEGRIPNGETLLTAIRDGSHASWLGVLSGPDRSALTVLGKQLAKLFDRVYSQPDPVAGDAWLPEHLEYQFGVTLNEPDARVSLDARQYYEGHLDWYSFDRGNTQFNGLAPATERTVLSYIPTPIQYYGMPNRRWWTFEDGVTNLGNLNTQTSDLATLLFAEFALLFSNDWHLLPCELPVGTFTNLEGILVTDVFGVQTWVRPAGRGLDDDWQRWSMFNLTTLAPDDTADTRLLLPPSTIKTQDGEPLEELRFIRDEMANLVWGIEKTVSTDMAQGEDGYESSTRLLAYLQRIGAIPADVIKPAPPDDQPPAPLLTYELGTTVPRNWIPFIPVNISSGSPQIRLQKAAMPEFVATRYGDTVPSRTSLLVPRISDKPLFINEEEVPRAGTVVTRQFNRTRWYHGKTFTWIAKRKEAGRGEGSSGLQFDQVGS
;
A
#
# COMPACT_ATOMS: atom_id res chain seq x y z
N MET A 1 -14.16 -62.06 14.36
CA MET A 1 -12.82 -61.58 13.95
C MET A 1 -13.02 -60.22 13.30
N PRO A 2 -12.25 -59.17 13.64
CA PRO A 2 -10.80 -59.18 13.74
C PRO A 2 -10.19 -58.57 15.03
N ILE A 3 -8.87 -58.77 15.16
CA ILE A 3 -7.89 -58.29 16.15
C ILE A 3 -7.27 -56.95 15.62
N PRO A 4 -6.74 -56.05 16.49
CA PRO A 4 -6.68 -54.60 16.27
C PRO A 4 -5.35 -54.11 15.65
N PRO A 5 -5.21 -52.79 15.40
CA PRO A 5 -4.01 -52.11 15.94
C PRO A 5 -4.22 -50.66 16.45
N LEU A 6 -3.58 -50.41 17.61
CA LEU A 6 -2.80 -49.24 18.06
C LEU A 6 -3.23 -47.80 17.68
N LEU A 7 -3.41 -46.94 18.71
CA LEU A 7 -2.49 -45.82 19.00
C LEU A 7 -2.88 -45.02 20.26
N PHE A 8 -1.87 -44.83 21.11
CA PHE A 8 -1.67 -43.86 22.19
C PHE A 8 -2.07 -42.41 21.77
N SER A 9 -2.35 -41.43 22.65
CA SER A 9 -2.12 -41.28 24.09
C SER A 9 -3.00 -40.16 24.63
N ASP A 10 -3.69 -40.49 25.71
CA ASP A 10 -3.96 -39.68 26.91
C ASP A 10 -3.88 -38.15 26.80
N ALA A 11 -5.07 -37.56 26.88
CA ALA A 11 -5.29 -36.28 27.50
C ALA A 11 -4.65 -36.27 28.91
N ALA A 12 -3.47 -35.66 29.00
CA ALA A 12 -2.77 -35.44 30.26
C ALA A 12 -3.62 -34.56 31.18
N ARG A 13 -4.35 -35.20 32.09
CA ARG A 13 -4.87 -34.57 33.30
C ARG A 13 -3.68 -33.94 34.02
N TRP A 14 -3.69 -32.63 34.21
CA TRP A 14 -2.71 -31.91 35.01
C TRP A 14 -2.78 -32.42 36.46
N ALA A 15 -1.98 -33.45 36.77
CA ALA A 15 -1.69 -33.83 38.13
C ALA A 15 -0.88 -32.69 38.73
N VAL A 16 -1.52 -31.85 39.54
CA VAL A 16 -0.82 -30.89 40.39
C VAL A 16 -0.01 -31.74 41.37
N VAL A 17 1.26 -31.94 41.08
CA VAL A 17 2.21 -32.52 42.02
C VAL A 17 2.43 -31.45 43.09
N PRO A 18 2.04 -31.68 44.35
CA PRO A 18 2.33 -30.71 45.41
C PRO A 18 3.85 -30.64 45.56
N SER A 19 4.45 -29.54 45.10
CA SER A 19 5.85 -29.22 45.38
C SER A 19 5.89 -28.22 46.53
N ILE A 20 6.71 -28.53 47.53
CA ILE A 20 7.05 -27.56 48.57
C ILE A 20 8.26 -26.79 48.05
N THR A 21 8.03 -25.63 47.46
CA THR A 21 9.10 -24.71 47.07
C THR A 21 9.61 -24.01 48.33
N ALA A 22 10.70 -24.53 48.90
CA ALA A 22 11.39 -23.88 50.00
C ALA A 22 12.40 -22.85 49.47
N TRP A 23 12.25 -21.60 49.88
CA TRP A 23 13.23 -20.55 49.61
C TRP A 23 14.23 -20.50 50.75
N ASN A 24 15.45 -21.00 50.53
CA ASN A 24 16.54 -20.75 51.45
C ASN A 24 17.11 -19.37 51.18
N ARG A 25 16.85 -18.42 52.08
CA ARG A 25 17.55 -17.14 52.07
C ARG A 25 19.00 -17.39 52.45
N LEU A 26 19.89 -17.29 51.46
CA LEU A 26 21.33 -17.27 51.71
C LEU A 26 21.67 -15.91 52.32
N GLU A 27 21.76 -15.85 53.65
CA GLU A 27 22.32 -14.70 54.34
C GLU A 27 23.81 -14.95 54.58
N GLY A 28 24.65 -14.02 54.13
CA GLY A 28 26.06 -14.03 54.49
C GLY A 28 26.19 -13.89 56.01
N ARG A 29 26.66 -14.93 56.69
CA ARG A 29 27.10 -14.84 58.09
C ARG A 29 28.57 -14.38 58.08
N PRO A 30 28.87 -13.10 58.32
CA PRO A 30 30.25 -12.67 58.44
C PRO A 30 30.89 -13.41 59.63
N ARG A 31 31.98 -14.13 59.38
CA ARG A 31 32.70 -14.90 60.42
C ARG A 31 33.57 -13.99 61.31
N GLU A 32 33.82 -12.76 60.88
CA GLU A 32 34.58 -11.73 61.59
C GLU A 32 33.90 -10.36 61.43
N GLN A 33 34.00 -9.49 62.43
CA GLN A 33 33.48 -8.10 62.39
C GLN A 33 34.44 -7.12 61.69
N ASP A 34 35.66 -7.54 61.36
CA ASP A 34 36.64 -6.70 60.67
C ASP A 34 36.55 -6.88 59.15
N PHE A 35 35.75 -6.02 58.51
CA PHE A 35 35.64 -5.96 57.06
C PHE A 35 36.77 -5.17 56.40
N SER A 36 37.69 -4.58 57.17
CA SER A 36 38.75 -3.73 56.63
C SER A 36 39.56 -4.47 55.57
N ARG A 37 39.90 -5.74 55.82
CA ARG A 37 40.65 -6.56 54.86
C ARG A 37 39.85 -6.87 53.59
N SER A 38 38.56 -7.20 53.73
CA SER A 38 37.69 -7.53 52.60
C SER A 38 37.35 -6.32 51.73
N LEU A 39 37.31 -5.12 52.33
CA LEU A 39 37.07 -3.85 51.64
C LEU A 39 38.33 -3.27 50.99
N ARG A 40 39.54 -3.74 51.33
CA ARG A 40 40.80 -3.19 50.82
C ARG A 40 41.12 -3.56 49.36
N ALA A 41 40.33 -4.44 48.73
CA ALA A 41 40.56 -4.92 47.35
C ALA A 41 42.05 -5.21 47.07
N GLU A 42 42.73 -5.86 48.01
CA GLU A 42 44.19 -6.01 47.98
C GLU A 42 44.59 -6.92 46.81
N VAL A 43 45.44 -6.41 45.91
CA VAL A 43 46.05 -7.19 44.84
C VAL A 43 47.06 -8.16 45.46
N ARG A 44 46.64 -9.42 45.64
CA ARG A 44 47.43 -10.46 46.33
C ARG A 44 48.57 -11.01 45.48
N ASP A 45 48.38 -11.03 44.16
CA ASP A 45 49.39 -11.50 43.21
C ASP A 45 49.37 -10.62 41.95
N PRO A 46 50.13 -9.50 41.95
CA PRO A 46 50.25 -8.64 40.79
C PRO A 46 50.88 -9.36 39.58
N LEU A 47 51.78 -10.33 39.82
CA LEU A 47 52.44 -11.08 38.76
C LEU A 47 51.46 -11.99 38.04
N TRP A 48 50.53 -12.63 38.76
CA TRP A 48 49.46 -13.41 38.13
C TRP A 48 48.61 -12.54 37.21
N PHE A 49 48.21 -11.33 37.65
CA PHE A 49 47.48 -10.41 36.79
C PHE A 49 48.30 -10.05 35.54
N LEU A 50 49.56 -9.63 35.68
CA LEU A 50 50.43 -9.29 34.55
C LEU A 50 50.66 -10.49 33.61
N CYS A 51 50.81 -11.71 34.12
CA CYS A 51 50.91 -12.92 33.29
C CYS A 51 49.61 -13.21 32.53
N ARG A 52 48.45 -12.92 33.12
CA ARG A 52 47.16 -13.02 32.41
C ARG A 52 47.03 -11.96 31.32
N GLN A 53 47.48 -10.73 31.55
CA GLN A 53 47.55 -9.68 30.52
C GLN A 53 48.46 -10.11 29.36
N TRP A 54 49.65 -10.66 29.68
CA TRP A 54 50.58 -11.20 28.68
C TRP A 54 49.98 -12.36 27.87
N GLN A 55 49.31 -13.31 28.51
CA GLN A 55 48.69 -14.46 27.84
C GLN A 55 47.60 -14.04 26.84
N MET A 56 46.93 -12.92 27.09
CA MET A 56 45.86 -12.40 26.23
C MET A 56 46.37 -11.45 25.13
N GLY A 57 47.69 -11.29 25.00
CA GLY A 57 48.29 -10.38 24.01
C GLY A 57 48.18 -8.90 24.38
N GLU A 58 47.77 -8.54 25.60
CA GLU A 58 47.56 -7.14 26.00
C GLU A 58 48.88 -6.32 25.97
N PHE A 59 50.03 -7.00 26.09
CA PHE A 59 51.37 -6.40 25.94
C PHE A 59 51.87 -6.34 24.50
N GLU A 60 51.18 -6.96 23.54
CA GLU A 60 51.50 -6.80 22.12
C GLU A 60 51.16 -5.39 21.63
N GLY A 61 50.24 -4.71 22.33
CA GLY A 61 49.94 -3.29 22.13
C GLY A 61 49.34 -3.04 20.75
N GLU A 62 48.14 -3.57 20.51
CA GLU A 62 47.39 -3.27 19.30
C GLU A 62 46.92 -1.80 19.32
N ASP A 63 47.04 -1.13 18.18
CA ASP A 63 46.54 0.23 17.97
C ASP A 63 45.01 0.20 17.82
N ALA A 64 44.32 0.00 18.95
CA ALA A 64 42.88 -0.23 19.05
C ALA A 64 42.18 0.86 19.88
N GLY A 65 42.42 2.13 19.53
CA GLY A 65 41.74 3.27 20.15
C GLY A 65 40.21 3.15 20.03
N THR A 66 39.51 3.20 21.16
CA THR A 66 38.03 3.22 21.17
C THR A 66 37.52 4.62 20.82
N ALA A 67 36.46 4.70 20.01
CA ALA A 67 35.83 5.96 19.62
C ALA A 67 35.14 6.63 20.82
N VAL A 68 35.51 7.88 21.13
CA VAL A 68 34.92 8.66 22.24
C VAL A 68 34.08 9.84 21.79
N GLU A 69 34.33 10.33 20.57
CA GLU A 69 33.56 11.39 19.93
C GLU A 69 33.45 11.07 18.44
N ALA A 70 32.27 11.26 17.87
CA ALA A 70 32.07 11.24 16.43
C ALA A 70 31.32 12.49 16.00
N ARG A 71 31.85 13.18 14.98
CA ARG A 71 31.21 14.32 14.34
C ARG A 71 30.99 13.99 12.88
N PHE A 72 29.80 14.26 12.36
CA PHE A 72 29.53 14.09 10.94
C PHE A 72 28.77 15.27 10.38
N VAL A 73 28.96 15.48 9.08
CA VAL A 73 28.36 16.58 8.34
C VAL A 73 27.38 16.01 7.35
N THR A 74 26.15 16.49 7.41
CA THR A 74 25.10 16.16 6.46
C THR A 74 24.78 17.39 5.62
N ASP A 75 24.53 17.17 4.34
CA ASP A 75 24.07 18.19 3.40
C ASP A 75 22.78 17.69 2.74
N SER A 76 21.65 18.32 3.09
CA SER A 76 20.32 17.81 2.74
C SER A 76 19.62 18.69 1.72
N SER A 77 19.01 18.05 0.72
CA SER A 77 18.08 18.65 -0.24
C SER A 77 16.67 18.14 0.02
N ARG A 78 15.64 18.93 -0.28
CA ARG A 78 14.23 18.55 -0.12
C ARG A 78 13.55 18.33 -1.47
N PHE A 79 12.49 17.52 -1.46
CA PHE A 79 11.59 17.40 -2.61
C PHE A 79 10.87 18.74 -2.84
N GLU A 80 10.82 19.18 -4.09
CA GLU A 80 10.15 20.44 -4.47
C GLU A 80 8.95 20.25 -5.37
N GLN A 81 9.01 19.27 -6.27
CA GLN A 81 7.96 19.05 -7.24
C GLN A 81 7.62 17.58 -7.31
N TYR A 82 6.34 17.32 -7.51
CA TYR A 82 5.79 16.03 -7.84
C TYR A 82 5.46 16.04 -9.34
N VAL A 83 5.81 14.95 -10.02
CA VAL A 83 5.55 14.74 -11.45
C VAL A 83 4.67 13.50 -11.56
N GLY A 84 3.36 13.72 -11.70
CA GLY A 84 2.39 12.64 -11.90
C GLY A 84 2.30 12.19 -13.36
N GLY A 85 1.26 11.43 -13.70
CA GLY A 85 1.12 10.85 -15.04
C GLY A 85 0.80 11.84 -16.17
N SER A 86 0.66 13.15 -15.90
CA SER A 86 0.65 14.19 -16.95
C SER A 86 2.05 14.58 -17.41
N GLY A 87 3.09 14.23 -16.65
CA GLY A 87 4.46 14.68 -16.85
C GLY A 87 4.72 16.15 -16.49
N THR A 88 3.71 16.87 -16.02
CA THR A 88 3.83 18.29 -15.62
C THR A 88 4.22 18.38 -14.15
N PRO A 89 5.37 19.00 -13.80
CA PRO A 89 5.76 19.18 -12.41
C PRO A 89 4.85 20.14 -11.67
N VAL A 90 4.31 19.72 -10.52
CA VAL A 90 3.55 20.56 -9.59
C VAL A 90 4.31 20.73 -8.27
N PRO A 91 4.19 21.87 -7.57
CA PRO A 91 4.84 22.05 -6.27
C PRO A 91 4.43 20.98 -5.26
N TYR A 92 5.42 20.43 -4.55
CA TYR A 92 5.23 19.43 -3.51
C TYR A 92 5.81 19.92 -2.18
N THR A 93 5.14 19.58 -1.09
CA THR A 93 5.62 19.80 0.28
C THR A 93 5.27 18.59 1.13
N ASP A 94 6.04 18.38 2.20
CA ASP A 94 5.81 17.31 3.19
C ASP A 94 4.56 17.52 4.07
N ALA A 95 3.71 18.51 3.74
CA ALA A 95 2.42 18.73 4.38
C ALA A 95 1.40 17.61 4.09
N VAL A 96 1.61 16.87 2.99
CA VAL A 96 0.82 15.71 2.56
C VAL A 96 1.80 14.53 2.41
N PRO A 97 1.49 13.31 2.88
CA PRO A 97 2.33 12.15 2.62
C PRO A 97 2.43 11.86 1.12
N LEU A 98 3.57 11.33 0.68
CA LEU A 98 3.81 11.12 -0.75
C LEU A 98 2.86 10.06 -1.34
N GLU A 99 2.57 8.98 -0.62
CA GLU A 99 1.59 7.96 -1.06
C GLU A 99 0.21 8.59 -1.28
N VAL A 100 -0.21 9.52 -0.42
CA VAL A 100 -1.49 10.23 -0.60
C VAL A 100 -1.45 11.07 -1.88
N GLN A 101 -0.34 11.75 -2.15
CA GLN A 101 -0.19 12.57 -3.35
C GLN A 101 -0.23 11.73 -4.64
N VAL A 102 0.39 10.55 -4.60
CA VAL A 102 0.56 9.62 -5.73
C VAL A 102 -0.71 8.82 -6.00
N GLU A 103 -1.30 8.23 -4.96
CA GLU A 103 -2.33 7.20 -5.10
C GLU A 103 -3.75 7.76 -5.22
N GLN A 104 -3.98 8.97 -4.71
CA GLN A 104 -5.31 9.54 -4.57
C GLN A 104 -6.09 9.58 -5.89
N GLU A 105 -7.25 8.95 -5.86
CA GLU A 105 -8.22 9.03 -6.95
C GLU A 105 -9.28 10.11 -6.68
N THR A 106 -9.83 10.69 -7.75
CA THR A 106 -11.03 11.53 -7.63
C THR A 106 -12.16 10.69 -7.04
N ILE A 107 -12.80 11.18 -5.98
CA ILE A 107 -13.94 10.47 -5.39
C ILE A 107 -15.15 10.64 -6.30
N HIS A 108 -15.54 9.56 -6.96
CA HIS A 108 -16.80 9.46 -7.66
C HIS A 108 -17.95 9.33 -6.66
N PHE A 109 -19.00 10.11 -6.87
CA PHE A 109 -20.14 10.18 -5.95
C PHE A 109 -21.09 9.02 -6.22
N ASP A 110 -21.02 8.00 -5.37
CA ASP A 110 -22.11 7.04 -5.21
C ASP A 110 -23.28 7.64 -4.42
N LEU A 111 -24.41 6.92 -4.34
CA LEU A 111 -25.58 7.38 -3.61
C LEU A 111 -25.25 7.64 -2.13
N PHE A 112 -24.44 6.80 -1.50
CA PHE A 112 -24.04 6.99 -0.10
C PHE A 112 -23.29 8.31 0.11
N THR A 113 -22.35 8.65 -0.76
CA THR A 113 -21.54 9.87 -0.70
C THR A 113 -22.41 11.10 -0.98
N GLN A 114 -23.32 11.01 -1.97
CA GLN A 114 -24.33 12.04 -2.23
C GLN A 114 -25.19 12.30 -0.98
N LEU A 115 -25.64 11.24 -0.30
CA LEU A 115 -26.43 11.33 0.92
C LEU A 115 -25.61 11.86 2.11
N GLN A 116 -24.36 11.44 2.25
CA GLN A 116 -23.46 11.89 3.32
C GLN A 116 -23.23 13.40 3.24
N VAL A 117 -22.92 13.92 2.05
CA VAL A 117 -22.70 15.34 1.81
C VAL A 117 -24.01 16.13 1.97
N GLY A 118 -25.13 15.64 1.40
CA GLY A 118 -26.44 16.25 1.55
C GLY A 118 -26.91 16.33 3.02
N LYS A 119 -26.71 15.26 3.80
CA LYS A 119 -27.02 15.23 5.23
C LYS A 119 -26.13 16.17 6.04
N THR A 120 -24.85 16.29 5.66
CA THR A 120 -23.93 17.24 6.29
C THR A 120 -24.40 18.67 6.05
N TRP A 121 -24.87 18.98 4.83
CA TRP A 121 -25.47 20.27 4.52
C TRP A 121 -26.72 20.56 5.38
N VAL A 122 -27.64 19.60 5.49
CA VAL A 122 -28.83 19.73 6.34
C VAL A 122 -28.45 20.05 7.79
N ARG A 123 -27.42 19.39 8.35
CA ARG A 123 -26.93 19.66 9.70
C ARG A 123 -26.35 21.08 9.84
N LEU A 124 -25.61 21.56 8.84
CA LEU A 124 -25.09 22.92 8.82
C LEU A 124 -26.22 23.96 8.81
N LEU A 125 -27.26 23.73 8.01
CA LEU A 125 -28.43 24.62 7.96
C LEU A 125 -29.21 24.64 9.29
N GLN A 126 -29.43 23.47 9.90
CA GLN A 126 -30.12 23.36 11.18
C GLN A 126 -29.38 24.07 12.32
N ALA A 127 -28.04 24.05 12.31
CA ALA A 127 -27.24 24.74 13.30
C ALA A 127 -27.41 26.27 13.24
N GLU A 128 -27.70 26.82 12.07
CA GLU A 128 -27.90 28.26 11.82
C GLU A 128 -29.40 28.66 11.73
N GLY A 129 -30.33 27.73 11.96
CA GLY A 129 -31.78 28.00 11.88
C GLY A 129 -32.30 28.27 10.46
N LEU A 130 -31.64 27.73 9.43
CA LEU A 130 -31.94 27.94 8.01
C LEU A 130 -32.62 26.72 7.35
N GLU A 131 -33.21 25.82 8.12
CA GLU A 131 -33.81 24.56 7.63
C GLU A 131 -34.96 24.77 6.62
N SER A 132 -35.65 25.92 6.66
CA SER A 132 -36.70 26.26 5.71
C SER A 132 -36.18 26.35 4.26
N THR A 133 -34.87 26.58 4.08
CA THR A 133 -34.22 26.64 2.77
C THR A 133 -34.05 25.27 2.12
N ILE A 134 -34.12 24.18 2.89
CA ILE A 134 -33.95 22.81 2.38
C ILE A 134 -35.02 22.50 1.32
N ALA A 135 -36.28 22.65 1.69
CA ALA A 135 -37.41 22.34 0.81
C ALA A 135 -37.63 23.39 -0.28
N THR A 136 -37.30 24.66 -0.01
CA THR A 136 -37.61 25.78 -0.91
C THR A 136 -36.51 26.03 -1.96
N ILE A 137 -35.24 25.77 -1.63
CA ILE A 137 -34.11 26.07 -2.51
C ILE A 137 -33.39 24.80 -2.94
N TYR A 138 -32.97 23.96 -1.99
CA TYR A 138 -31.97 22.92 -2.24
C TYR A 138 -32.55 21.65 -2.84
N VAL A 139 -33.63 21.10 -2.27
CA VAL A 139 -34.27 19.88 -2.81
C VAL A 139 -34.72 20.06 -4.27
N PRO A 140 -35.38 21.17 -4.68
CA PRO A 140 -35.79 21.35 -6.08
C PRO A 140 -34.61 21.52 -7.07
N ARG A 141 -33.45 21.99 -6.61
CA ARG A 141 -32.27 22.24 -7.46
C ARG A 141 -31.27 21.09 -7.48
N CYS A 142 -31.29 20.27 -6.44
CA CYS A 142 -30.40 19.12 -6.28
C CYS A 142 -31.25 17.83 -6.11
N PRO A 143 -32.09 17.45 -7.09
CA PRO A 143 -32.84 16.21 -7.01
C PRO A 143 -31.92 15.00 -7.18
N PHE A 144 -32.33 13.84 -6.64
CA PHE A 144 -31.73 12.57 -7.03
C PHE A 144 -32.23 12.20 -8.42
N VAL A 145 -31.32 11.98 -9.35
CA VAL A 145 -31.66 11.66 -10.75
C VAL A 145 -31.52 10.15 -10.95
N ALA A 146 -32.56 9.53 -11.52
CA ALA A 146 -32.49 8.14 -11.92
C ALA A 146 -31.49 7.98 -13.08
N PRO A 147 -30.74 6.86 -13.16
CA PRO A 147 -29.81 6.63 -14.26
C PRO A 147 -30.57 6.70 -15.60
N THR A 148 -29.95 7.23 -16.66
CA THR A 148 -30.57 7.25 -17.99
C THR A 148 -30.45 5.90 -18.68
N ASP A 149 -29.29 5.27 -18.54
CA ASP A 149 -28.98 3.93 -19.04
C ASP A 149 -29.91 2.87 -18.41
N GLN A 150 -30.50 2.02 -19.26
CA GLN A 150 -31.46 1.02 -18.79
C GLN A 150 -30.80 -0.08 -17.95
N LEU A 151 -29.53 -0.44 -18.23
CA LEU A 151 -28.83 -1.45 -17.43
C LEU A 151 -28.59 -0.94 -16.02
N GLU A 152 -28.17 0.30 -15.89
CA GLU A 152 -27.93 0.89 -14.57
C GLU A 152 -29.23 1.04 -13.77
N LYS A 153 -30.36 1.32 -14.43
CA LYS A 153 -31.68 1.24 -13.80
C LYS A 153 -31.99 -0.17 -13.30
N ASP A 154 -31.78 -1.19 -14.13
CA ASP A 154 -32.06 -2.59 -13.78
C ASP A 154 -31.16 -3.06 -12.62
N TYR A 155 -29.88 -2.66 -12.61
CA TYR A 155 -28.98 -2.91 -11.48
C TYR A 155 -29.47 -2.26 -10.20
N ARG A 156 -29.79 -0.96 -10.24
CA ARG A 156 -30.32 -0.25 -9.08
C ARG A 156 -31.60 -0.88 -8.55
N ALA A 157 -32.53 -1.25 -9.44
CA ALA A 157 -33.79 -1.91 -9.08
C ALA A 157 -33.58 -3.33 -8.53
N SER A 158 -32.49 -3.99 -8.92
CA SER A 158 -32.12 -5.29 -8.35
C SER A 158 -31.60 -5.19 -6.91
N GLN A 159 -31.29 -3.99 -6.39
CA GLN A 159 -30.73 -3.75 -5.06
C GLN A 159 -31.77 -3.14 -4.09
N PRO A 160 -32.37 -3.93 -3.18
CA PRO A 160 -33.44 -3.45 -2.30
C PRO A 160 -33.01 -2.32 -1.36
N ASP A 161 -31.77 -2.35 -0.88
CA ASP A 161 -31.26 -1.35 0.06
C ASP A 161 -31.18 0.04 -0.58
N THR A 162 -30.74 0.10 -1.84
CA THR A 162 -30.63 1.34 -2.61
C THR A 162 -31.99 2.00 -2.82
N GLU A 163 -33.00 1.21 -3.20
CA GLU A 163 -34.39 1.69 -3.32
C GLU A 163 -34.96 2.17 -1.97
N ALA A 164 -34.70 1.42 -0.89
CA ALA A 164 -35.15 1.80 0.44
C ALA A 164 -34.55 3.14 0.88
N TRP A 165 -33.24 3.33 0.70
CA TRP A 165 -32.59 4.60 1.01
C TRP A 165 -33.13 5.76 0.19
N LEU A 166 -33.28 5.60 -1.13
CA LEU A 166 -33.87 6.62 -1.99
C LEU A 166 -35.27 7.00 -1.52
N SER A 167 -36.14 6.03 -1.23
CA SER A 167 -37.50 6.29 -0.75
C SER A 167 -37.55 7.07 0.57
N LEU A 168 -36.54 6.92 1.43
CA LEU A 168 -36.43 7.62 2.71
C LEU A 168 -35.91 9.04 2.58
N THR A 169 -35.11 9.33 1.55
CA THR A 169 -34.33 10.57 1.43
C THR A 169 -34.79 11.49 0.31
N GLU A 170 -35.41 10.93 -0.73
CA GLU A 170 -35.92 11.68 -1.88
C GLU A 170 -36.92 12.74 -1.42
N GLY A 171 -36.74 13.97 -1.91
CA GLY A 171 -37.55 15.12 -1.51
C GLY A 171 -37.24 15.70 -0.12
N ARG A 172 -36.35 15.08 0.66
CA ARG A 172 -36.01 15.51 2.05
C ARG A 172 -34.59 16.00 2.21
N ILE A 173 -33.66 15.46 1.43
CA ILE A 173 -32.24 15.79 1.46
C ILE A 173 -31.83 16.17 0.03
N PRO A 174 -31.02 17.21 -0.18
CA PRO A 174 -30.48 17.51 -1.51
C PRO A 174 -29.41 16.49 -1.90
N ASN A 175 -29.30 16.21 -3.20
CA ASN A 175 -28.16 15.50 -3.76
C ASN A 175 -26.86 16.28 -3.46
N GLY A 176 -25.97 15.65 -2.68
CA GLY A 176 -24.74 16.28 -2.23
C GLY A 176 -23.72 16.55 -3.33
N GLU A 177 -23.71 15.74 -4.40
CA GLU A 177 -22.83 15.95 -5.56
C GLU A 177 -23.23 17.21 -6.32
N THR A 178 -24.51 17.33 -6.69
CA THR A 178 -25.03 18.51 -7.40
C THR A 178 -24.80 19.78 -6.59
N LEU A 179 -25.03 19.72 -5.27
CA LEU A 179 -24.80 20.84 -4.37
C LEU A 179 -23.31 21.22 -4.29
N LEU A 180 -22.42 20.25 -4.07
CA LEU A 180 -21.00 20.52 -3.92
C LEU A 180 -20.39 21.04 -5.22
N THR A 181 -20.79 20.48 -6.35
CA THR A 181 -20.41 20.97 -7.69
C THR A 181 -20.86 22.42 -7.88
N ALA A 182 -22.13 22.73 -7.57
CA ALA A 182 -22.64 24.09 -7.68
C ALA A 182 -21.94 25.10 -6.76
N ILE A 183 -21.47 24.67 -5.59
CA ILE A 183 -20.67 25.50 -4.69
C ILE A 183 -19.29 25.75 -5.30
N ARG A 184 -18.65 24.72 -5.85
CA ARG A 184 -17.29 24.79 -6.41
C ARG A 184 -17.24 25.59 -7.71
N ASP A 185 -18.23 25.45 -8.58
CA ASP A 185 -18.32 26.21 -9.84
C ASP A 185 -18.90 27.64 -9.68
N GLY A 186 -19.39 27.97 -8.48
CA GLY A 186 -19.94 29.27 -8.13
C GLY A 186 -21.40 29.50 -8.51
N SER A 187 -22.05 28.54 -9.18
CA SER A 187 -23.47 28.62 -9.58
C SER A 187 -24.42 28.68 -8.38
N HIS A 188 -24.02 28.15 -7.21
CA HIS A 188 -24.76 28.24 -5.94
C HIS A 188 -25.11 29.69 -5.58
N ALA A 189 -24.24 30.65 -5.89
CA ALA A 189 -24.47 32.07 -5.60
C ALA A 189 -25.73 32.62 -6.30
N SER A 190 -26.08 32.09 -7.47
CA SER A 190 -27.28 32.48 -8.21
C SER A 190 -28.57 32.01 -7.53
N TRP A 191 -28.52 30.88 -6.81
CA TRP A 191 -29.67 30.31 -6.12
C TRP A 191 -30.09 31.16 -4.91
N LEU A 192 -29.13 31.88 -4.32
CA LEU A 192 -29.33 32.71 -3.14
C LEU A 192 -29.87 34.12 -3.46
N GLY A 193 -30.02 34.48 -4.73
CA GLY A 193 -30.43 35.82 -5.17
C GLY A 193 -31.81 36.25 -4.67
N VAL A 194 -32.64 35.30 -4.24
CA VAL A 194 -34.00 35.52 -3.71
C VAL A 194 -34.05 35.78 -2.20
N LEU A 195 -32.91 35.68 -1.49
CA LEU A 195 -32.85 35.77 -0.03
C LEU A 195 -32.43 37.14 0.49
N SER A 196 -32.69 37.38 1.77
CA SER A 196 -32.22 38.55 2.50
C SER A 196 -30.68 38.58 2.56
N GLY A 197 -30.10 39.77 2.76
CA GLY A 197 -28.65 39.94 2.86
C GLY A 197 -27.97 39.07 3.92
N PRO A 198 -28.49 39.01 5.16
CA PRO A 198 -27.95 38.15 6.23
C PRO A 198 -28.01 36.65 5.92
N ASP A 199 -29.14 36.15 5.42
CA ASP A 199 -29.26 34.71 5.12
C ASP A 199 -28.37 34.32 3.93
N ARG A 200 -28.29 35.20 2.93
CA ARG A 200 -27.42 35.01 1.76
C ARG A 200 -25.94 34.94 2.16
N SER A 201 -25.49 35.80 3.06
CA SER A 201 -24.09 35.78 3.52
C SER A 201 -23.80 34.52 4.35
N ALA A 202 -24.72 34.14 5.25
CA ALA A 202 -24.61 32.90 6.02
C ALA A 202 -24.50 31.67 5.12
N LEU A 203 -25.40 31.51 4.13
CA LEU A 203 -25.38 30.38 3.20
C LEU A 203 -24.11 30.33 2.34
N THR A 204 -23.56 31.48 1.96
CA THR A 204 -22.28 31.55 1.22
C THR A 204 -21.12 31.05 2.08
N VAL A 205 -21.11 31.40 3.37
CA VAL A 205 -20.10 30.92 4.33
C VAL A 205 -20.25 29.43 4.57
N LEU A 206 -21.47 28.94 4.78
CA LEU A 206 -21.74 27.52 4.96
C LEU A 206 -21.33 26.71 3.72
N GLY A 207 -21.56 27.22 2.50
CA GLY A 207 -21.14 26.54 1.27
C GLY A 207 -19.62 26.32 1.23
N LYS A 208 -18.84 27.36 1.54
CA LYS A 208 -17.37 27.26 1.67
C LYS A 208 -16.96 26.29 2.77
N GLN A 209 -17.69 26.28 3.89
CA GLN A 209 -17.46 25.34 4.99
C GLN A 209 -17.73 23.89 4.55
N LEU A 210 -18.79 23.62 3.79
CA LEU A 210 -19.09 22.28 3.27
C LEU A 210 -17.97 21.79 2.35
N ALA A 211 -17.53 22.61 1.40
CA ALA A 211 -16.41 22.26 0.51
C ALA A 211 -15.13 21.95 1.30
N LYS A 212 -14.77 22.82 2.25
CA LYS A 212 -13.62 22.60 3.13
C LYS A 212 -13.75 21.35 4.00
N LEU A 213 -14.96 21.00 4.44
CA LEU A 213 -15.20 19.77 5.20
C LEU A 213 -15.01 18.53 4.33
N PHE A 214 -15.48 18.57 3.08
CA PHE A 214 -15.27 17.49 2.12
C PHE A 214 -13.78 17.29 1.82
N ASP A 215 -13.06 18.36 1.46
CA ASP A 215 -11.62 18.32 1.14
C ASP A 215 -10.75 17.93 2.35
N ARG A 216 -11.28 18.10 3.57
CA ARG A 216 -10.62 17.65 4.80
C ARG A 216 -10.80 16.15 5.03
N VAL A 217 -11.91 15.58 4.62
CA VAL A 217 -12.21 14.15 4.82
C VAL A 217 -11.59 13.32 3.71
N TYR A 218 -11.78 13.74 2.46
CA TYR A 218 -11.32 13.02 1.28
C TYR A 218 -10.24 13.84 0.55
N SER A 219 -9.04 13.29 0.47
CA SER A 219 -7.99 13.77 -0.43
C SER A 219 -8.49 13.70 -1.88
N GLN A 220 -8.15 14.69 -2.69
CA GLN A 220 -8.49 14.76 -4.11
C GLN A 220 -7.22 15.05 -4.91
N PRO A 221 -7.03 14.41 -6.08
CA PRO A 221 -5.86 14.66 -6.92
C PRO A 221 -5.81 16.10 -7.42
N ASP A 222 -4.59 16.60 -7.63
CA ASP A 222 -4.37 17.83 -8.39
C ASP A 222 -4.62 17.54 -9.88
N PRO A 223 -5.61 18.19 -10.53
CA PRO A 223 -5.90 17.96 -11.94
C PRO A 223 -4.72 18.24 -12.88
N VAL A 224 -3.77 19.10 -12.48
CA VAL A 224 -2.59 19.45 -13.28
C VAL A 224 -1.55 18.33 -13.28
N ALA A 225 -1.34 17.67 -12.13
CA ALA A 225 -0.39 16.58 -12.00
C ALA A 225 -0.85 15.31 -12.74
N GLY A 226 -2.17 15.13 -12.84
CA GLY A 226 -2.80 13.97 -13.47
C GLY A 226 -2.66 12.67 -12.66
N ASP A 227 -3.37 11.64 -13.09
CA ASP A 227 -3.34 10.30 -12.49
C ASP A 227 -2.02 9.59 -12.84
N ALA A 228 -1.31 9.12 -11.80
CA ALA A 228 -0.07 8.36 -11.91
C ALA A 228 -0.29 6.86 -12.15
N TRP A 229 -1.52 6.35 -12.00
CA TRP A 229 -1.84 4.97 -12.31
C TRP A 229 -1.78 4.71 -13.81
N LEU A 230 -1.01 3.69 -14.21
CA LEU A 230 -0.93 3.17 -15.57
C LEU A 230 -1.66 1.82 -15.65
N PRO A 231 -2.89 1.78 -16.22
CA PRO A 231 -3.66 0.54 -16.33
C PRO A 231 -2.91 -0.58 -17.04
N GLU A 232 -2.12 -0.27 -18.07
CA GLU A 232 -1.35 -1.26 -18.83
C GLU A 232 -0.29 -2.02 -18.02
N HIS A 233 0.22 -1.40 -16.95
CA HIS A 233 1.23 -1.95 -16.05
C HIS A 233 0.66 -2.35 -14.67
N LEU A 234 -0.61 -2.00 -14.40
CA LEU A 234 -1.26 -2.24 -13.11
C LEU A 234 -0.43 -1.67 -11.93
N GLU A 235 0.12 -0.47 -12.10
CA GLU A 235 0.96 0.20 -11.10
C GLU A 235 0.94 1.72 -11.27
N TYR A 236 1.50 2.42 -10.30
CA TYR A 236 1.76 3.86 -10.34
C TYR A 236 3.18 4.11 -10.86
N GLN A 237 3.30 5.10 -11.75
CA GLN A 237 4.58 5.64 -12.18
C GLN A 237 4.58 7.16 -12.00
N PHE A 238 5.57 7.68 -11.29
CA PHE A 238 5.69 9.10 -10.96
C PHE A 238 7.14 9.49 -10.71
N GLY A 239 7.40 10.79 -10.65
CA GLY A 239 8.70 11.34 -10.28
C GLY A 239 8.58 12.40 -9.19
N VAL A 240 9.69 12.64 -8.50
CA VAL A 240 9.88 13.82 -7.64
C VAL A 240 11.16 14.53 -8.06
N THR A 241 11.18 15.86 -7.93
CA THR A 241 12.39 16.62 -8.23
C THR A 241 13.08 17.06 -6.96
N LEU A 242 14.40 16.97 -6.98
CA LEU A 242 15.28 17.45 -5.94
C LEU A 242 16.33 18.40 -6.51
N ASN A 243 16.78 19.33 -5.68
CA ASN A 243 17.83 20.26 -6.08
C ASN A 243 19.18 19.79 -5.60
N GLU A 244 20.12 19.85 -6.51
CA GLU A 244 21.54 19.78 -6.27
C GLU A 244 22.12 21.20 -6.44
N PRO A 245 23.34 21.48 -5.92
CA PRO A 245 23.95 22.80 -6.03
C PRO A 245 23.98 23.38 -7.44
N ASP A 246 24.15 22.53 -8.46
CA ASP A 246 24.35 22.93 -9.86
C ASP A 246 23.23 22.49 -10.82
N ALA A 247 22.27 21.68 -10.36
CA ALA A 247 21.21 21.12 -11.21
C ALA A 247 19.98 20.70 -10.40
N ARG A 248 18.82 20.61 -11.06
CA ARG A 248 17.65 19.90 -10.51
C ARG A 248 17.57 18.52 -11.14
N VAL A 249 17.54 17.49 -10.31
CA VAL A 249 17.54 16.07 -10.71
C VAL A 249 16.19 15.44 -10.35
N SER A 250 15.80 14.42 -11.12
CA SER A 250 14.60 13.60 -10.89
C SER A 250 14.94 12.37 -10.07
N LEU A 251 14.04 11.98 -9.19
CA LEU A 251 13.93 10.60 -8.70
C LEU A 251 12.66 10.01 -9.25
N ASP A 252 12.77 8.88 -9.94
CA ASP A 252 11.68 8.26 -10.65
C ASP A 252 11.28 6.96 -9.95
N ALA A 253 10.00 6.86 -9.61
CA ALA A 253 9.38 5.62 -9.15
C ALA A 253 8.69 4.95 -10.34
N ARG A 254 9.33 3.92 -10.89
CA ARG A 254 8.91 3.26 -12.13
C ARG A 254 8.04 2.03 -11.93
N GLN A 255 7.89 1.55 -10.69
CA GLN A 255 7.17 0.32 -10.38
C GLN A 255 6.53 0.35 -8.99
N TYR A 256 5.60 1.28 -8.73
CA TYR A 256 4.98 1.42 -7.42
C TYR A 256 3.54 0.88 -7.37
N TYR A 257 3.28 -0.14 -6.55
CA TYR A 257 1.92 -0.73 -6.43
C TYR A 257 1.60 -1.35 -5.06
N GLU A 258 2.55 -1.28 -4.11
CA GLU A 258 2.51 -2.02 -2.84
C GLU A 258 1.85 -1.25 -1.68
N GLY A 259 1.63 0.06 -1.83
CA GLY A 259 0.95 0.89 -0.83
C GLY A 259 1.87 1.43 0.28
N HIS A 260 3.19 1.26 0.16
CA HIS A 260 4.17 1.91 1.02
C HIS A 260 5.39 2.31 0.19
N LEU A 261 5.77 3.59 0.25
CA LEU A 261 6.97 4.07 -0.43
C LEU A 261 8.18 3.98 0.49
N ASP A 262 9.31 3.53 -0.04
CA ASP A 262 10.60 3.59 0.65
C ASP A 262 11.73 3.94 -0.33
N TRP A 263 12.97 4.03 0.14
CA TRP A 263 14.11 4.42 -0.66
C TRP A 263 14.27 3.56 -1.93
N TYR A 264 13.97 2.26 -1.84
CA TYR A 264 14.10 1.31 -2.95
C TYR A 264 13.00 1.48 -4.01
N SER A 265 11.97 2.27 -3.75
CA SER A 265 10.92 2.58 -4.72
C SER A 265 11.39 3.60 -5.78
N PHE A 266 12.56 4.22 -5.59
CA PHE A 266 13.08 5.30 -6.42
C PHE A 266 14.41 4.94 -7.08
N ASP A 267 14.54 5.35 -8.34
CA ASP A 267 15.80 5.41 -9.05
C ASP A 267 16.20 6.86 -9.30
N ARG A 268 17.50 7.14 -9.44
CA ARG A 268 17.97 8.47 -9.85
C ARG A 268 17.78 8.63 -11.36
N GLY A 269 16.86 9.52 -11.71
CA GLY A 269 16.51 9.88 -13.08
C GLY A 269 17.58 10.73 -13.77
N ASN A 270 17.53 10.74 -15.11
CA ASN A 270 18.44 11.54 -15.95
C ASN A 270 17.82 12.87 -16.40
N THR A 271 16.56 13.14 -16.04
CA THR A 271 15.87 14.36 -16.46
C THR A 271 16.33 15.52 -15.59
N GLN A 272 17.02 16.48 -16.23
CA GLN A 272 17.39 17.76 -15.63
C GLN A 272 16.31 18.80 -15.88
N PHE A 273 15.97 19.56 -14.85
CA PHE A 273 15.01 20.66 -14.94
C PHE A 273 15.72 22.00 -14.79
N ASN A 274 15.31 23.01 -15.57
CA ASN A 274 15.87 24.36 -15.48
C ASN A 274 15.31 25.11 -14.28
N GLY A 275 16.17 25.68 -13.42
CA GLY A 275 15.79 26.50 -12.28
C GLY A 275 16.96 26.80 -11.33
N LEU A 276 16.83 27.80 -10.46
CA LEU A 276 17.78 28.04 -9.38
C LEU A 276 17.50 27.04 -8.24
N ALA A 277 18.53 26.31 -7.82
CA ALA A 277 18.48 25.47 -6.64
C ALA A 277 18.37 26.35 -5.37
N PRO A 278 17.45 26.06 -4.43
CA PRO A 278 17.53 26.56 -3.06
C PRO A 278 18.78 26.02 -2.36
N ALA A 279 19.20 26.71 -1.31
CA ALA A 279 20.31 26.29 -0.48
C ALA A 279 20.03 24.90 0.12
N THR A 280 21.01 24.01 0.02
CA THR A 280 21.04 22.79 0.81
C THR A 280 21.22 23.13 2.29
N GLU A 281 20.66 22.31 3.17
CA GLU A 281 20.81 22.47 4.61
C GLU A 281 22.01 21.65 5.09
N ARG A 282 23.11 22.36 5.36
CA ARG A 282 24.32 21.76 5.92
C ARG A 282 24.28 21.78 7.44
N THR A 283 24.31 20.60 8.05
CA THR A 283 24.25 20.42 9.51
C THR A 283 25.47 19.67 9.99
N VAL A 284 26.05 20.11 11.11
CA VAL A 284 27.13 19.40 11.81
C VAL A 284 26.53 18.78 13.06
N LEU A 285 26.63 17.47 13.17
CA LEU A 285 26.12 16.71 14.30
C LEU A 285 27.31 16.12 15.08
N SER A 286 27.19 16.09 16.41
CA SER A 286 28.22 15.55 17.31
C SER A 286 27.59 14.57 18.29
N TYR A 287 28.20 13.40 18.42
CA TYR A 287 27.69 12.30 19.22
C TYR A 287 28.81 11.63 20.02
N ILE A 288 28.41 11.00 21.11
CA ILE A 288 29.24 10.03 21.83
C ILE A 288 28.87 8.65 21.25
N PRO A 289 29.80 7.96 20.56
CA PRO A 289 29.56 6.63 20.02
C PRO A 289 29.13 5.68 21.12
N THR A 290 27.99 5.01 20.93
CA THR A 290 27.51 4.01 21.90
C THR A 290 27.80 2.62 21.36
N PRO A 291 28.53 1.75 22.08
CA PRO A 291 28.77 0.41 21.59
C PRO A 291 27.45 -0.36 21.38
N ILE A 292 27.36 -1.13 20.30
CA ILE A 292 26.16 -1.92 20.00
C ILE A 292 25.90 -2.91 21.14
N GLN A 293 24.63 -3.07 21.51
CA GLN A 293 24.15 -4.07 22.46
C GLN A 293 22.91 -4.76 21.89
N TYR A 294 22.81 -6.07 22.05
CA TYR A 294 21.66 -6.86 21.66
C TYR A 294 21.48 -8.08 22.58
N TYR A 295 20.30 -8.68 22.55
CA TYR A 295 19.98 -9.83 23.40
C TYR A 295 20.84 -11.05 23.03
N GLY A 296 21.46 -11.67 24.03
CA GLY A 296 22.37 -12.80 23.83
C GLY A 296 23.76 -12.39 23.33
N MET A 297 24.09 -11.09 23.31
CA MET A 297 25.45 -10.63 23.02
C MET A 297 26.43 -11.15 24.09
N PRO A 298 27.55 -11.77 23.68
CA PRO A 298 28.61 -12.16 24.60
C PRO A 298 29.13 -10.96 25.39
N ASN A 299 29.32 -11.11 26.70
CA ASN A 299 29.84 -10.00 27.51
C ASN A 299 31.33 -9.78 27.22
N ARG A 300 31.77 -8.52 27.19
CA ARG A 300 33.17 -8.09 26.97
C ARG A 300 34.13 -8.44 28.13
N ARG A 301 33.75 -9.40 28.98
CA ARG A 301 34.47 -9.79 30.20
C ARG A 301 35.04 -11.19 30.05
N TRP A 302 36.07 -11.50 30.83
CA TRP A 302 36.79 -12.79 30.76
C TRP A 302 35.90 -14.02 30.91
N TRP A 303 34.89 -13.96 31.76
CA TRP A 303 33.83 -14.96 31.85
C TRP A 303 32.61 -14.31 32.50
N THR A 304 31.44 -14.74 32.06
CA THR A 304 30.17 -14.45 32.71
C THR A 304 29.32 -15.70 32.60
N PHE A 305 28.46 -15.94 33.60
CA PHE A 305 27.33 -16.83 33.38
C PHE A 305 26.27 -16.00 32.65
N GLU A 306 26.02 -16.34 31.39
CA GLU A 306 25.03 -15.63 30.59
C GLU A 306 23.64 -16.08 31.02
N ASP A 307 22.83 -15.13 31.49
CA ASP A 307 21.41 -15.34 31.77
C ASP A 307 20.64 -14.89 30.52
N GLY A 308 20.69 -15.72 29.48
CA GLY A 308 20.21 -15.38 28.14
C GLY A 308 19.03 -16.24 27.70
N VAL A 309 17.92 -15.59 27.31
CA VAL A 309 16.81 -16.23 26.59
C VAL A 309 17.23 -16.64 25.16
N THR A 310 18.26 -15.98 24.61
CA THR A 310 18.78 -16.19 23.24
C THR A 310 20.09 -16.96 23.29
N ASN A 311 20.17 -18.10 22.58
CA ASN A 311 21.38 -18.92 22.46
C ASN A 311 21.91 -18.90 21.02
N LEU A 312 22.92 -18.06 20.77
CA LEU A 312 23.57 -17.94 19.47
C LEU A 312 24.42 -19.16 19.09
N GLY A 313 24.83 -19.97 20.07
CA GLY A 313 25.57 -21.22 19.81
C GLY A 313 24.70 -22.37 19.30
N ASN A 314 23.37 -22.24 19.36
CA ASN A 314 22.40 -23.23 18.86
C ASN A 314 21.79 -22.84 17.51
N LEU A 315 22.46 -21.97 16.74
CA LEU A 315 22.08 -21.71 15.35
C LEU A 315 22.30 -22.97 14.53
N ASN A 316 21.23 -23.56 14.02
CA ASN A 316 21.30 -24.73 13.13
C ASN A 316 21.53 -24.26 11.70
N THR A 317 22.80 -24.24 11.27
CA THR A 317 23.21 -23.73 9.96
C THR A 317 23.89 -24.81 9.11
N GLN A 318 23.70 -24.74 7.81
CA GLN A 318 24.44 -25.49 6.80
C GLN A 318 25.53 -24.61 6.19
N THR A 319 26.51 -25.23 5.51
CA THR A 319 27.59 -24.49 4.82
C THR A 319 27.08 -23.59 3.69
N SER A 320 25.87 -23.82 3.19
CA SER A 320 25.19 -22.98 2.21
C SER A 320 24.53 -21.74 2.81
N ASP A 321 24.37 -21.67 4.14
CA ASP A 321 23.61 -20.62 4.82
C ASP A 321 24.50 -19.41 5.13
N LEU A 322 25.10 -18.85 4.07
CA LEU A 322 26.13 -17.81 4.16
C LEU A 322 25.70 -16.60 5.00
N ALA A 323 24.45 -16.15 4.86
CA ALA A 323 23.94 -15.02 5.63
C ALA A 323 23.89 -15.32 7.14
N THR A 324 23.45 -16.52 7.53
CA THR A 324 23.39 -16.91 8.93
C THR A 324 24.79 -17.15 9.50
N LEU A 325 25.72 -17.68 8.71
CA LEU A 325 27.12 -17.82 9.09
C LEU A 325 27.80 -16.47 9.30
N LEU A 326 27.61 -15.51 8.38
CA LEU A 326 28.12 -14.13 8.52
C LEU A 326 27.53 -13.43 9.75
N PHE A 327 26.23 -13.60 10.00
CA PHE A 327 25.59 -13.07 11.20
C PHE A 327 26.18 -13.67 12.48
N ALA A 328 26.37 -14.99 12.52
CA ALA A 328 26.95 -15.67 13.68
C ALA A 328 28.40 -15.21 13.94
N GLU A 329 29.20 -15.06 12.87
CA GLU A 329 30.56 -14.55 12.94
C GLU A 329 30.59 -13.11 13.49
N PHE A 330 29.75 -12.23 12.94
CA PHE A 330 29.59 -10.87 13.47
C PHE A 330 29.21 -10.88 14.94
N ALA A 331 28.16 -11.61 15.31
CA ALA A 331 27.63 -11.59 16.67
C ALA A 331 28.64 -12.14 17.69
N LEU A 332 29.33 -13.23 17.37
CA LEU A 332 30.22 -13.91 18.30
C LEU A 332 31.64 -13.32 18.34
N LEU A 333 32.16 -12.81 17.21
CA LEU A 333 33.56 -12.40 17.10
C LEU A 333 33.71 -10.88 17.00
N PHE A 334 32.96 -10.23 16.11
CA PHE A 334 33.23 -8.84 15.72
C PHE A 334 32.37 -7.79 16.43
N SER A 335 31.27 -8.18 17.07
CA SER A 335 30.28 -7.24 17.60
C SER A 335 30.80 -6.27 18.67
N ASN A 336 31.98 -6.53 19.24
CA ASN A 336 32.60 -5.68 20.27
C ASN A 336 33.13 -4.34 19.72
N ASP A 337 33.47 -4.28 18.43
CA ASP A 337 34.09 -3.09 17.81
C ASP A 337 33.08 -2.19 17.10
N TRP A 338 31.79 -2.53 17.18
CA TRP A 338 30.74 -1.78 16.52
C TRP A 338 30.10 -0.75 17.45
N HIS A 339 29.90 0.45 16.92
CA HIS A 339 29.27 1.57 17.60
C HIS A 339 28.06 2.05 16.80
N LEU A 340 27.05 2.53 17.53
CA LEU A 340 25.84 3.11 16.99
C LEU A 340 25.91 4.64 17.14
N LEU A 341 25.65 5.33 16.03
CA LEU A 341 25.54 6.78 15.94
C LEU A 341 24.15 7.10 15.39
N PRO A 342 23.23 7.65 16.20
CA PRO A 342 21.92 8.02 15.70
C PRO A 342 22.06 9.25 14.78
N CYS A 343 21.45 9.20 13.61
CA CYS A 343 21.37 10.33 12.68
C CYS A 343 19.89 10.64 12.45
N GLU A 344 19.42 11.76 13.00
CA GLU A 344 18.05 12.22 12.79
C GLU A 344 18.00 13.08 11.53
N LEU A 345 17.25 12.63 10.53
CA LEU A 345 17.07 13.33 9.26
C LEU A 345 15.59 13.68 9.07
N PRO A 346 15.26 14.86 8.54
CA PRO A 346 13.89 15.19 8.16
C PRO A 346 13.40 14.24 7.06
N VAL A 347 12.10 13.93 7.03
CA VAL A 347 11.52 13.20 5.90
C VAL A 347 11.40 14.11 4.67
N GLY A 348 11.34 13.50 3.49
CA GLY A 348 11.35 14.20 2.21
C GLY A 348 12.71 14.82 1.89
N THR A 349 13.80 14.25 2.42
CA THR A 349 15.15 14.71 2.12
C THR A 349 15.97 13.67 1.38
N PHE A 350 16.87 14.18 0.54
CA PHE A 350 17.97 13.41 -0.01
C PHE A 350 19.26 14.00 0.54
N THR A 351 19.94 13.22 1.38
CA THR A 351 20.97 13.70 2.28
C THR A 351 22.32 13.09 1.94
N ASN A 352 23.29 13.96 1.64
CA ASN A 352 24.68 13.58 1.51
C ASN A 352 25.36 13.55 2.88
N LEU A 353 26.01 12.43 3.21
CA LEU A 353 26.88 12.32 4.36
C LEU A 353 28.32 12.57 3.88
N GLU A 354 28.91 13.73 4.17
CA GLU A 354 30.28 14.05 3.68
C GLU A 354 31.33 13.07 4.23
N GLY A 355 31.10 12.60 5.46
CA GLY A 355 31.93 11.67 6.19
C GLY A 355 31.78 11.84 7.71
N ILE A 356 32.48 10.99 8.45
CA ILE A 356 32.48 10.95 9.91
C ILE A 356 33.90 11.20 10.40
N LEU A 357 34.10 12.24 11.18
CA LEU A 357 35.31 12.47 11.95
C LEU A 357 35.19 11.77 13.29
N VAL A 358 35.97 10.72 13.51
CA VAL A 358 36.02 9.98 14.77
C VAL A 358 37.26 10.41 15.56
N THR A 359 37.06 10.81 16.81
CA THR A 359 38.14 11.02 17.78
C THR A 359 38.19 9.82 18.72
N ASP A 360 39.36 9.21 18.89
CA ASP A 360 39.57 8.09 19.80
C ASP A 360 40.03 8.54 21.21
N VAL A 361 40.16 7.57 22.13
CA VAL A 361 40.66 7.78 23.51
C VAL A 361 42.06 8.40 23.60
N PHE A 362 42.88 8.28 22.55
CA PHE A 362 44.23 8.84 22.48
C PHE A 362 44.26 10.23 21.82
N GLY A 363 43.11 10.72 21.37
CA GLY A 363 42.96 12.00 20.68
C GLY A 363 43.31 11.95 19.19
N VAL A 364 43.53 10.75 18.62
CA VAL A 364 43.72 10.58 17.19
C VAL A 364 42.40 10.82 16.47
N GLN A 365 42.47 11.57 15.37
CA GLN A 365 41.32 11.91 14.56
C GLN A 365 41.38 11.19 13.23
N THR A 366 40.35 10.38 12.95
CA THR A 366 40.23 9.61 11.71
C THR A 366 39.01 10.07 10.94
N TRP A 367 39.22 10.51 9.69
CA TRP A 367 38.15 10.86 8.76
C TRP A 367 37.69 9.63 7.97
N VAL A 368 36.52 9.11 8.33
CA VAL A 368 35.86 7.99 7.65
C VAL A 368 34.99 8.55 6.54
N ARG A 369 35.29 8.14 5.30
CA ARG A 369 34.52 8.55 4.11
C ARG A 369 33.36 7.58 3.87
N PRO A 370 32.31 7.99 3.13
CA PRO A 370 31.24 7.09 2.70
C PRO A 370 31.78 5.85 2.00
N ALA A 371 31.17 4.69 2.31
CA ALA A 371 31.42 3.44 1.60
C ALA A 371 30.73 3.44 0.23
N GLY A 372 31.12 2.53 -0.67
CA GLY A 372 30.47 2.37 -1.97
C GLY A 372 30.71 3.48 -2.98
N ARG A 373 31.78 4.26 -2.84
CA ARG A 373 32.20 5.27 -3.83
C ARG A 373 32.82 4.59 -5.06
N GLY A 374 32.62 5.16 -6.24
CA GLY A 374 33.14 4.62 -7.50
C GLY A 374 32.10 4.71 -8.61
N LEU A 375 32.29 3.90 -9.65
CA LEU A 375 31.25 3.67 -10.66
C LEU A 375 30.13 2.84 -10.05
N ASP A 376 28.88 3.13 -10.41
CA ASP A 376 27.71 2.41 -9.88
C ASP A 376 27.79 0.90 -10.22
N ASP A 377 28.26 0.58 -11.43
CA ASP A 377 28.37 -0.77 -12.01
C ASP A 377 29.65 -1.56 -11.63
N ASP A 378 30.52 -1.03 -10.74
CA ASP A 378 31.73 -1.75 -10.34
C ASP A 378 31.40 -2.97 -9.46
N TRP A 379 31.73 -4.19 -9.93
CA TRP A 379 31.48 -5.42 -9.19
C TRP A 379 32.22 -5.52 -7.84
N GLN A 380 33.28 -4.73 -7.62
CA GLN A 380 33.97 -4.64 -6.33
C GLN A 380 33.33 -3.64 -5.37
N ARG A 381 32.37 -2.84 -5.85
CA ARG A 381 31.61 -1.92 -5.03
C ARG A 381 30.63 -2.70 -4.17
N TRP A 382 30.62 -2.39 -2.89
CA TRP A 382 29.62 -2.90 -1.95
C TRP A 382 29.06 -1.76 -1.11
N SER A 383 27.75 -1.60 -1.17
CA SER A 383 26.98 -0.64 -0.39
C SER A 383 25.53 -1.10 -0.25
N MET A 384 24.86 -0.66 0.80
CA MET A 384 23.43 -0.85 0.99
C MET A 384 22.73 0.51 1.00
N PHE A 385 21.42 0.53 0.72
CA PHE A 385 20.55 1.71 0.85
C PHE A 385 20.89 2.89 -0.08
N ASN A 386 21.58 2.61 -1.20
CA ASN A 386 21.83 3.58 -2.26
C ASN A 386 20.79 3.43 -3.37
N LEU A 387 20.52 4.52 -4.09
CA LEU A 387 19.66 4.51 -5.27
C LEU A 387 20.45 4.03 -6.50
N THR A 388 19.78 3.30 -7.39
CA THR A 388 20.34 2.97 -8.70
C THR A 388 20.33 4.20 -9.60
N THR A 389 21.40 4.41 -10.35
CA THR A 389 21.50 5.48 -11.35
C THR A 389 21.13 4.96 -12.73
N LEU A 390 20.26 5.66 -13.46
CA LEU A 390 19.77 5.18 -14.77
C LEU A 390 20.73 5.44 -15.94
N ALA A 391 21.73 6.29 -15.76
CA ALA A 391 22.77 6.52 -16.76
C ALA A 391 23.87 5.44 -16.66
N PRO A 392 24.25 4.80 -17.78
CA PRO A 392 25.42 3.91 -17.80
C PRO A 392 26.70 4.70 -17.49
N ASP A 393 27.64 4.05 -16.79
CA ASP A 393 28.91 4.65 -16.32
C ASP A 393 28.74 5.82 -15.33
N ASP A 394 27.56 5.99 -14.71
CA ASP A 394 27.36 7.03 -13.71
C ASP A 394 28.10 6.71 -12.40
N THR A 395 28.47 7.76 -11.70
CA THR A 395 29.03 7.63 -10.36
C THR A 395 27.93 7.21 -9.39
N ALA A 396 28.26 6.21 -8.58
CA ALA A 396 27.43 5.76 -7.47
C ALA A 396 26.91 6.93 -6.63
N ASP A 397 25.60 7.04 -6.50
CA ASP A 397 24.99 7.97 -5.56
C ASP A 397 25.04 7.40 -4.15
N THR A 398 25.72 8.09 -3.24
CA THR A 398 25.94 7.64 -1.84
C THR A 398 25.06 8.39 -0.84
N ARG A 399 24.10 9.16 -1.35
CA ARG A 399 23.15 9.91 -0.53
C ARG A 399 22.05 9.01 0.00
N LEU A 400 21.58 9.32 1.20
CA LEU A 400 20.48 8.64 1.85
C LEU A 400 19.15 9.31 1.47
N LEU A 401 18.22 8.53 0.93
CA LEU A 401 16.86 8.97 0.65
C LEU A 401 15.95 8.62 1.83
N LEU A 402 15.28 9.62 2.37
CA LEU A 402 14.21 9.44 3.35
C LEU A 402 12.92 10.01 2.75
N PRO A 403 12.12 9.19 2.05
CA PRO A 403 10.90 9.68 1.44
C PRO A 403 9.88 10.10 2.53
N PRO A 404 8.99 11.07 2.25
CA PRO A 404 7.91 11.45 3.15
C PRO A 404 6.77 10.43 3.05
N SER A 405 7.08 9.23 3.51
CA SER A 405 6.22 8.05 3.42
C SER A 405 5.35 7.84 4.65
N THR A 406 4.21 7.22 4.47
CA THR A 406 3.29 6.82 5.53
C THR A 406 3.90 5.76 6.44
N ILE A 407 3.88 6.00 7.76
CA ILE A 407 4.39 5.02 8.75
C ILE A 407 3.39 3.87 8.93
N LYS A 408 2.10 4.21 8.98
CA LYS A 408 1.02 3.25 9.17
C LYS A 408 -0.22 3.71 8.43
N THR A 409 -0.80 2.78 7.67
CA THR A 409 -2.04 2.99 6.93
C THR A 409 -3.11 2.03 7.46
N GLN A 410 -4.33 2.53 7.58
CA GLN A 410 -5.53 1.74 7.80
C GLN A 410 -6.17 1.50 6.45
N ASP A 411 -6.22 0.24 6.06
CA ASP A 411 -6.85 -0.21 4.82
C ASP A 411 -8.32 -0.51 5.10
N GLY A 412 -9.20 0.02 4.26
CA GLY A 412 -10.62 -0.30 4.25
C GLY A 412 -10.89 -1.60 3.47
N GLU A 413 -12.12 -2.09 3.57
CA GLU A 413 -12.57 -3.20 2.72
C GLU A 413 -12.51 -2.78 1.23
N PRO A 414 -12.16 -3.71 0.32
CA PRO A 414 -12.14 -3.42 -1.11
C PRO A 414 -13.50 -2.92 -1.62
N LEU A 415 -13.50 -1.77 -2.29
CA LEU A 415 -14.66 -1.31 -3.06
C LEU A 415 -14.78 -2.09 -4.36
N GLU A 416 -13.63 -2.40 -4.97
CA GLU A 416 -13.51 -3.23 -6.15
C GLU A 416 -12.32 -4.17 -5.99
N GLU A 417 -12.45 -5.38 -6.52
CA GLU A 417 -11.37 -6.36 -6.60
C GLU A 417 -11.48 -7.06 -7.95
N LEU A 418 -10.42 -6.96 -8.73
CA LEU A 418 -10.28 -7.57 -10.04
C LEU A 418 -9.19 -8.64 -9.98
N ARG A 419 -9.51 -9.85 -10.43
CA ARG A 419 -8.54 -10.96 -10.51
C ARG A 419 -8.27 -11.30 -11.96
N PHE A 420 -7.04 -11.10 -12.39
CA PHE A 420 -6.55 -11.61 -13.66
C PHE A 420 -6.07 -13.05 -13.50
N ILE A 421 -6.62 -13.94 -14.31
CA ILE A 421 -6.21 -15.35 -14.36
C ILE A 421 -5.97 -15.80 -15.81
N ARG A 422 -5.04 -16.74 -16.00
CA ARG A 422 -4.88 -17.45 -17.26
C ARG A 422 -5.78 -18.69 -17.26
N ASP A 423 -6.53 -18.88 -18.34
CA ASP A 423 -7.33 -20.09 -18.59
C ASP A 423 -6.71 -20.82 -19.80
N GLU A 424 -5.91 -21.84 -19.50
CA GLU A 424 -5.17 -22.60 -20.52
C GLU A 424 -6.11 -23.36 -21.48
N MET A 425 -7.29 -23.78 -21.02
CA MET A 425 -8.25 -24.54 -21.84
C MET A 425 -8.97 -23.64 -22.83
N ALA A 426 -9.35 -22.43 -22.40
CA ALA A 426 -9.96 -21.44 -23.28
C ALA A 426 -8.93 -20.67 -24.12
N ASN A 427 -7.63 -20.76 -23.79
CA ASN A 427 -6.55 -19.95 -24.36
C ASN A 427 -6.83 -18.43 -24.25
N LEU A 428 -7.33 -18.02 -23.09
CA LEU A 428 -7.73 -16.64 -22.78
C LEU A 428 -7.17 -16.21 -21.42
N VAL A 429 -7.12 -14.89 -21.21
CA VAL A 429 -7.00 -14.30 -19.89
C VAL A 429 -8.37 -13.78 -19.47
N TRP A 430 -8.74 -13.97 -18.20
CA TRP A 430 -9.97 -13.44 -17.65
C TRP A 430 -9.66 -12.39 -16.60
N GLY A 431 -10.31 -11.23 -16.72
CA GLY A 431 -10.45 -10.27 -15.62
C GLY A 431 -11.75 -10.57 -14.88
N ILE A 432 -11.67 -11.22 -13.73
CA ILE A 432 -12.81 -11.57 -12.90
C ILE A 432 -13.07 -10.44 -11.93
N GLU A 433 -14.21 -9.77 -12.08
CA GLU A 433 -14.72 -8.79 -11.13
C GLU A 433 -15.20 -9.54 -9.89
N LYS A 434 -14.28 -9.78 -8.95
CA LYS A 434 -14.56 -10.50 -7.71
C LYS A 434 -15.39 -9.63 -6.78
N THR A 435 -15.04 -8.36 -6.67
CA THR A 435 -15.79 -7.36 -5.90
C THR A 435 -16.12 -6.19 -6.80
N VAL A 436 -17.38 -5.75 -6.80
CA VAL A 436 -17.89 -4.60 -7.56
C VAL A 436 -18.45 -3.55 -6.60
N SER A 437 -18.28 -2.28 -6.93
CA SER A 437 -18.82 -1.19 -6.10
C SER A 437 -20.34 -1.12 -6.22
N THR A 438 -21.00 -0.88 -5.09
CA THR A 438 -22.44 -0.63 -4.99
C THR A 438 -22.73 0.85 -4.84
N ASP A 439 -24.00 1.24 -4.99
CA ASP A 439 -24.46 2.61 -4.72
C ASP A 439 -24.25 3.03 -3.25
N MET A 440 -23.97 2.08 -2.35
CA MET A 440 -23.86 2.31 -0.91
C MET A 440 -22.41 2.45 -0.40
N ALA A 441 -21.45 2.76 -1.28
CA ALA A 441 -20.01 2.86 -0.96
C ALA A 441 -19.42 1.57 -0.36
N GLN A 442 -19.93 0.42 -0.80
CA GLN A 442 -19.49 -0.90 -0.34
C GLN A 442 -19.17 -1.80 -1.53
N GLY A 443 -18.18 -2.67 -1.35
CA GLY A 443 -17.92 -3.77 -2.27
C GLY A 443 -18.92 -4.91 -2.08
N GLU A 444 -19.36 -5.49 -3.19
CA GLU A 444 -20.21 -6.68 -3.23
C GLU A 444 -19.59 -7.73 -4.14
N ASP A 445 -19.80 -9.02 -3.86
CA ASP A 445 -19.34 -10.09 -4.73
C ASP A 445 -19.94 -9.95 -6.15
N GLY A 446 -19.08 -9.89 -7.17
CA GLY A 446 -19.52 -9.66 -8.54
C GLY A 446 -20.36 -10.80 -9.13
N TYR A 447 -20.15 -12.03 -8.69
CA TYR A 447 -20.97 -13.17 -9.10
C TYR A 447 -22.37 -13.10 -8.47
N GLU A 448 -22.47 -12.72 -7.19
CA GLU A 448 -23.75 -12.49 -6.53
C GLU A 448 -24.51 -11.32 -7.17
N SER A 449 -23.82 -10.21 -7.46
CA SER A 449 -24.39 -9.04 -8.13
C SER A 449 -24.95 -9.40 -9.51
N SER A 450 -24.18 -10.16 -10.31
CA SER A 450 -24.62 -10.68 -11.61
C SER A 450 -25.85 -11.59 -11.48
N THR A 451 -25.82 -12.53 -10.53
CA THR A 451 -26.90 -13.49 -10.31
C THR A 451 -28.19 -12.78 -9.88
N ARG A 452 -28.08 -11.76 -9.03
CA ARG A 452 -29.22 -10.95 -8.58
C ARG A 452 -29.86 -10.18 -9.72
N LEU A 453 -29.05 -9.55 -10.58
CA LEU A 453 -29.58 -8.87 -11.76
C LEU A 453 -30.31 -9.85 -12.70
N LEU A 454 -29.73 -11.03 -12.96
CA LEU A 454 -30.38 -12.04 -13.80
C LEU A 454 -31.72 -12.50 -13.21
N ALA A 455 -31.79 -12.73 -11.90
CA ALA A 455 -33.04 -13.08 -11.23
C ALA A 455 -34.09 -11.94 -11.32
N TYR A 456 -33.65 -10.68 -11.20
CA TYR A 456 -34.52 -9.52 -11.41
C TYR A 456 -35.05 -9.46 -12.86
N LEU A 457 -34.17 -9.61 -13.86
CA LEU A 457 -34.53 -9.59 -15.28
C LEU A 457 -35.51 -10.73 -15.64
N GLN A 458 -35.32 -11.93 -15.07
CA GLN A 458 -36.26 -13.04 -15.19
C GLN A 458 -37.62 -12.68 -14.59
N ARG A 459 -37.65 -12.10 -13.39
CA ARG A 459 -38.88 -11.72 -12.70
C ARG A 459 -39.71 -10.70 -13.48
N ILE A 460 -39.06 -9.75 -14.15
CA ILE A 460 -39.75 -8.74 -14.96
C ILE A 460 -40.06 -9.21 -16.39
N GLY A 461 -39.74 -10.46 -16.73
CA GLY A 461 -39.99 -11.04 -18.05
C GLY A 461 -39.06 -10.53 -19.16
N ALA A 462 -37.92 -9.94 -18.82
CA ALA A 462 -36.92 -9.46 -19.77
C ALA A 462 -36.03 -10.60 -20.34
N ILE A 463 -36.05 -11.78 -19.70
CA ILE A 463 -35.46 -13.01 -20.21
C ILE A 463 -36.61 -13.93 -20.65
N PRO A 464 -36.66 -14.40 -21.91
CA PRO A 464 -37.74 -15.27 -22.38
C PRO A 464 -37.72 -16.58 -21.61
N ALA A 465 -38.91 -17.09 -21.29
CA ALA A 465 -39.08 -18.40 -20.70
C ALA A 465 -38.46 -19.52 -21.57
N ASP A 466 -38.22 -19.29 -22.86
CA ASP A 466 -37.69 -20.29 -23.79
C ASP A 466 -36.20 -20.64 -23.55
N VAL A 467 -35.47 -19.80 -22.79
CA VAL A 467 -34.10 -20.09 -22.30
C VAL A 467 -34.13 -20.95 -21.03
N ILE A 468 -35.26 -20.95 -20.30
CA ILE A 468 -35.54 -21.86 -19.17
C ILE A 468 -36.53 -22.88 -19.69
N LYS A 469 -36.08 -23.96 -20.35
CA LYS A 469 -37.02 -25.02 -20.82
C LYS A 469 -37.97 -25.42 -19.67
N PRO A 470 -39.27 -25.06 -19.70
CA PRO A 470 -40.22 -25.75 -18.84
C PRO A 470 -40.24 -27.20 -19.31
N ALA A 471 -40.36 -28.15 -18.39
CA ALA A 471 -40.58 -29.54 -18.76
C ALA A 471 -41.73 -29.59 -19.79
N PRO A 472 -41.58 -30.30 -20.91
CA PRO A 472 -42.65 -30.41 -21.88
C PRO A 472 -43.90 -30.97 -21.18
N PRO A 473 -45.12 -30.53 -21.55
CA PRO A 473 -46.34 -31.20 -21.09
C PRO A 473 -46.22 -32.71 -21.34
N ASP A 474 -46.75 -33.54 -20.43
CA ASP A 474 -46.67 -35.02 -20.47
C ASP A 474 -47.13 -35.68 -21.80
N ASP A 475 -47.72 -34.90 -22.72
CA ASP A 475 -48.22 -35.32 -24.03
C ASP A 475 -47.27 -35.05 -25.22
N GLN A 476 -46.04 -34.58 -25.02
CA GLN A 476 -45.03 -34.46 -26.10
C GLN A 476 -44.08 -35.67 -26.15
N PRO A 477 -43.55 -36.04 -27.34
CA PRO A 477 -42.55 -37.10 -27.45
C PRO A 477 -41.37 -36.84 -26.50
N PRO A 478 -40.71 -37.89 -25.97
CA PRO A 478 -39.65 -37.72 -24.99
C PRO A 478 -38.63 -36.71 -25.50
N ALA A 479 -38.23 -35.77 -24.63
CA ALA A 479 -37.17 -34.83 -24.93
C ALA A 479 -36.00 -35.58 -25.59
N PRO A 480 -35.36 -35.02 -26.63
CA PRO A 480 -34.27 -35.71 -27.31
C PRO A 480 -33.22 -36.12 -26.28
N LEU A 481 -32.84 -37.41 -26.28
CA LEU A 481 -31.84 -38.01 -25.38
C LEU A 481 -30.46 -37.33 -25.42
N LEU A 482 -30.23 -36.48 -26.43
CA LEU A 482 -29.03 -35.68 -26.59
C LEU A 482 -29.42 -34.30 -27.14
N THR A 483 -28.94 -33.24 -26.52
CA THR A 483 -29.08 -31.85 -26.98
C THR A 483 -27.72 -31.32 -27.38
N TYR A 484 -27.57 -30.83 -28.63
CA TYR A 484 -26.38 -30.10 -29.03
C TYR A 484 -26.37 -28.70 -28.40
N GLU A 485 -25.29 -28.37 -27.71
CA GLU A 485 -25.06 -27.07 -27.10
C GLU A 485 -23.87 -26.40 -27.80
N LEU A 486 -24.13 -25.29 -28.49
CA LEU A 486 -23.11 -24.59 -29.28
C LEU A 486 -21.95 -24.07 -28.40
N GLY A 487 -22.25 -23.68 -27.16
CA GLY A 487 -21.24 -23.36 -26.17
C GLY A 487 -21.84 -23.02 -24.82
N THR A 488 -21.06 -23.25 -23.76
CA THR A 488 -21.46 -22.96 -22.39
C THR A 488 -21.38 -21.46 -22.10
N THR A 489 -22.13 -21.00 -21.09
CA THR A 489 -22.10 -19.60 -20.66
C THR A 489 -21.12 -19.39 -19.50
N VAL A 490 -20.42 -18.26 -19.50
CA VAL A 490 -19.57 -17.81 -18.40
C VAL A 490 -20.31 -16.73 -17.60
N PRO A 491 -20.16 -16.65 -16.26
CA PRO A 491 -20.79 -15.59 -15.47
C PRO A 491 -20.42 -14.17 -15.94
N ARG A 492 -21.35 -13.21 -15.83
CA ARG A 492 -21.20 -11.84 -16.38
C ARG A 492 -20.05 -11.05 -15.75
N ASN A 493 -19.59 -11.43 -14.56
CA ASN A 493 -18.46 -10.81 -13.88
C ASN A 493 -17.08 -11.28 -14.41
N TRP A 494 -17.05 -12.17 -15.41
CA TRP A 494 -15.81 -12.58 -16.08
C TRP A 494 -15.67 -11.82 -17.40
N ILE A 495 -14.65 -10.96 -17.47
CA ILE A 495 -14.40 -10.11 -18.63
C ILE A 495 -13.22 -10.68 -19.42
N PRO A 496 -13.38 -11.04 -20.71
CA PRO A 496 -12.33 -11.69 -21.48
C PRO A 496 -11.24 -10.72 -21.91
N PHE A 497 -10.00 -11.21 -21.96
CA PHE A 497 -8.84 -10.55 -22.54
C PHE A 497 -8.20 -11.46 -23.60
N ILE A 498 -8.00 -10.92 -24.80
CA ILE A 498 -7.44 -11.63 -25.95
C ILE A 498 -6.01 -11.15 -26.24
N PRO A 499 -5.09 -12.04 -26.64
CA PRO A 499 -3.75 -11.65 -27.03
C PRO A 499 -3.78 -10.93 -28.38
N VAL A 500 -3.09 -9.79 -28.47
CA VAL A 500 -2.89 -9.04 -29.71
C VAL A 500 -1.44 -8.61 -29.83
N ASN A 501 -0.89 -8.60 -31.05
CA ASN A 501 0.50 -8.19 -31.27
C ASN A 501 0.66 -6.68 -30.99
N ILE A 502 1.77 -6.29 -30.34
CA ILE A 502 2.07 -4.88 -30.03
C ILE A 502 2.24 -4.07 -31.33
N SER A 503 2.90 -4.67 -32.32
CA SER A 503 3.09 -4.10 -33.65
C SER A 503 3.02 -5.19 -34.72
N SER A 504 2.70 -4.80 -35.95
CA SER A 504 2.62 -5.73 -37.08
C SER A 504 3.98 -6.40 -37.30
N GLY A 505 4.02 -7.73 -37.25
CA GLY A 505 5.25 -8.53 -37.40
C GLY A 505 6.08 -8.75 -36.14
N SER A 506 5.71 -8.17 -34.99
CA SER A 506 6.35 -8.48 -33.70
C SER A 506 5.76 -9.76 -33.08
N PRO A 507 6.58 -10.66 -32.51
CA PRO A 507 6.10 -11.80 -31.73
C PRO A 507 5.60 -11.39 -30.34
N GLN A 508 5.88 -10.16 -29.89
CA GLN A 508 5.43 -9.68 -28.59
C GLN A 508 3.94 -9.35 -28.62
N ILE A 509 3.23 -9.86 -27.60
CA ILE A 509 1.79 -9.66 -27.45
C ILE A 509 1.50 -8.75 -26.24
N ARG A 510 0.27 -8.23 -26.23
CA ARG A 510 -0.38 -7.61 -25.08
C ARG A 510 -1.81 -8.10 -25.00
N LEU A 511 -2.42 -7.97 -23.84
CA LEU A 511 -3.77 -8.45 -23.58
C LEU A 511 -4.76 -7.32 -23.82
N GLN A 512 -5.66 -7.47 -24.79
CA GLN A 512 -6.71 -6.50 -25.07
C GLN A 512 -8.02 -6.94 -24.41
N LYS A 513 -8.68 -6.03 -23.67
CA LYS A 513 -10.04 -6.26 -23.17
C LYS A 513 -10.97 -6.53 -24.35
N ALA A 514 -11.59 -7.70 -24.35
CA ALA A 514 -12.60 -8.13 -25.31
C ALA A 514 -14.01 -7.97 -24.71
N ALA A 515 -15.02 -8.24 -25.53
CA ALA A 515 -16.42 -8.14 -25.13
C ALA A 515 -17.08 -9.52 -25.15
N MET A 516 -17.83 -9.83 -24.09
CA MET A 516 -18.68 -11.01 -24.05
C MET A 516 -20.09 -10.66 -24.55
N PRO A 517 -20.69 -11.43 -25.46
CA PRO A 517 -22.05 -11.17 -25.93
C PRO A 517 -23.08 -11.36 -24.80
N GLU A 518 -24.10 -10.51 -24.79
CA GLU A 518 -25.24 -10.61 -23.88
C GLU A 518 -26.32 -11.51 -24.47
N PHE A 519 -26.78 -12.49 -23.68
CA PHE A 519 -27.77 -13.49 -24.10
C PHE A 519 -29.17 -13.26 -23.51
N VAL A 520 -29.40 -12.10 -22.88
CA VAL A 520 -30.73 -11.66 -22.42
C VAL A 520 -31.53 -11.15 -23.62
N ALA A 521 -32.75 -11.65 -23.87
CA ALA A 521 -33.44 -11.37 -25.14
C ALA A 521 -33.85 -9.91 -25.36
N THR A 522 -34.04 -9.12 -24.31
CA THR A 522 -34.25 -7.67 -24.46
C THR A 522 -32.98 -6.92 -24.89
N ARG A 523 -31.82 -7.60 -24.86
CA ARG A 523 -30.47 -7.06 -25.09
C ARG A 523 -29.64 -7.97 -26.01
N TYR A 524 -30.30 -8.80 -26.81
CA TYR A 524 -29.62 -9.75 -27.68
C TYR A 524 -28.78 -9.00 -28.72
N GLY A 525 -27.46 -9.20 -28.67
CA GLY A 525 -26.49 -8.46 -29.50
C GLY A 525 -25.76 -7.32 -28.77
N ASP A 526 -26.16 -7.00 -27.54
CA ASP A 526 -25.36 -6.14 -26.65
C ASP A 526 -24.14 -6.90 -26.10
N THR A 527 -23.27 -6.19 -25.41
CA THR A 527 -22.11 -6.75 -24.72
C THR A 527 -22.26 -6.62 -23.23
N VAL A 528 -21.72 -7.58 -22.48
CA VAL A 528 -21.65 -7.50 -21.02
C VAL A 528 -20.66 -6.40 -20.64
N PRO A 529 -21.10 -5.30 -19.99
CA PRO A 529 -20.19 -4.24 -19.59
C PRO A 529 -19.46 -4.62 -18.30
N SER A 530 -18.23 -4.14 -18.16
CA SER A 530 -17.50 -4.20 -16.88
C SER A 530 -18.17 -3.30 -15.84
N ARG A 531 -18.24 -3.78 -14.60
CA ARG A 531 -18.77 -3.04 -13.45
C ARG A 531 -17.68 -2.31 -12.66
N THR A 532 -16.43 -2.72 -12.79
CA THR A 532 -15.29 -2.13 -12.09
C THR A 532 -14.69 -0.96 -12.85
N SER A 533 -14.38 0.12 -12.12
CA SER A 533 -13.58 1.24 -12.61
C SER A 533 -12.17 0.80 -13.06
N LEU A 534 -11.66 -0.30 -12.49
CA LEU A 534 -10.37 -0.91 -12.85
C LEU A 534 -10.29 -1.38 -14.30
N LEU A 535 -11.43 -1.63 -14.96
CA LEU A 535 -11.50 -2.08 -16.36
C LEU A 535 -11.89 -0.97 -17.35
N VAL A 536 -11.78 0.30 -16.93
CA VAL A 536 -12.07 1.47 -17.78
C VAL A 536 -10.77 2.01 -18.40
N PRO A 537 -10.71 2.24 -19.72
CA PRO A 537 -9.51 2.78 -20.36
C PRO A 537 -9.27 4.24 -19.95
N ARG A 538 -8.00 4.64 -19.85
CA ARG A 538 -7.58 6.01 -19.50
C ARG A 538 -8.02 7.05 -20.54
N ILE A 539 -8.09 6.65 -21.81
CA ILE A 539 -8.55 7.49 -22.92
C ILE A 539 -9.87 6.90 -23.42
N SER A 540 -10.94 7.68 -23.30
CA SER A 540 -12.24 7.33 -23.89
C SER A 540 -12.05 6.99 -25.37
N ASP A 541 -12.70 5.92 -25.83
CA ASP A 541 -12.67 5.41 -27.22
C ASP A 541 -11.42 4.61 -27.62
N LYS A 542 -10.50 4.32 -26.71
CA LYS A 542 -9.42 3.34 -26.94
C LYS A 542 -9.68 2.03 -26.20
N PRO A 543 -9.32 0.87 -26.79
CA PRO A 543 -9.37 -0.39 -26.07
C PRO A 543 -8.39 -0.38 -24.89
N LEU A 544 -8.80 -1.02 -23.79
CA LEU A 544 -7.94 -1.25 -22.63
C LEU A 544 -6.95 -2.37 -22.97
N PHE A 545 -5.67 -2.12 -22.72
CA PHE A 545 -4.60 -3.11 -22.83
C PHE A 545 -3.95 -3.34 -21.47
N ILE A 546 -3.54 -4.57 -21.22
CA ILE A 546 -2.68 -4.99 -20.11
C ILE A 546 -1.46 -5.68 -20.72
N ASN A 547 -0.25 -5.38 -20.23
CA ASN A 547 0.93 -6.06 -20.73
C ASN A 547 0.94 -7.53 -20.30
N GLU A 548 1.54 -8.41 -21.11
CA GLU A 548 1.46 -9.86 -20.88
C GLU A 548 2.13 -10.27 -19.55
N GLU A 549 3.24 -9.63 -19.23
CA GLU A 549 4.03 -9.85 -18.01
C GLU A 549 3.27 -9.54 -16.72
N GLU A 550 2.26 -8.66 -16.79
CA GLU A 550 1.45 -8.29 -15.63
C GLU A 550 0.44 -9.36 -15.21
N VAL A 551 0.27 -10.40 -16.03
CA VAL A 551 -0.56 -11.56 -15.69
C VAL A 551 0.34 -12.81 -15.72
N PRO A 552 1.11 -13.07 -14.65
CA PRO A 552 1.93 -14.26 -14.55
C PRO A 552 1.05 -15.52 -14.37
N ARG A 553 1.67 -16.68 -14.33
CA ARG A 553 0.98 -17.97 -14.10
C ARG A 553 0.16 -17.99 -12.80
N ALA A 554 0.65 -17.31 -11.76
CA ALA A 554 -0.05 -17.17 -10.50
C ALA A 554 -1.32 -16.29 -10.60
N GLY A 555 -1.50 -15.58 -11.71
CA GLY A 555 -2.49 -14.52 -11.83
C GLY A 555 -2.09 -13.26 -11.06
N THR A 556 -2.95 -12.25 -11.13
CA THR A 556 -2.74 -10.94 -10.48
C THR A 556 -4.05 -10.48 -9.86
N VAL A 557 -3.98 -9.95 -8.65
CA VAL A 557 -5.13 -9.34 -7.96
C VAL A 557 -4.91 -7.84 -7.89
N VAL A 558 -5.90 -7.07 -8.31
CA VAL A 558 -5.90 -5.62 -8.21
C VAL A 558 -7.08 -5.20 -7.36
N THR A 559 -6.81 -4.50 -6.26
CA THR A 559 -7.86 -3.96 -5.38
C THR A 559 -7.93 -2.46 -5.52
N ARG A 560 -9.13 -1.90 -5.35
CA ARG A 560 -9.38 -0.46 -5.18
C ARG A 560 -10.11 -0.25 -3.87
N GLN A 561 -9.54 0.52 -2.95
CA GLN A 561 -10.05 0.63 -1.59
C GLN A 561 -9.76 1.99 -0.96
N PHE A 562 -10.49 2.33 0.11
CA PHE A 562 -10.16 3.48 0.94
C PHE A 562 -8.96 3.18 1.83
N ASN A 563 -8.01 4.11 1.87
CA ASN A 563 -6.89 4.11 2.79
C ASN A 563 -6.98 5.33 3.71
N ARG A 564 -6.50 5.18 4.94
CA ARG A 564 -6.45 6.27 5.92
C ARG A 564 -5.15 6.26 6.71
N THR A 565 -4.54 7.42 6.87
CA THR A 565 -3.36 7.59 7.72
C THR A 565 -3.47 8.83 8.58
N ARG A 566 -2.71 8.83 9.69
CA ARG A 566 -2.46 10.03 10.50
C ARG A 566 -1.01 10.44 10.29
N TRP A 567 -0.83 11.65 9.77
CA TRP A 567 0.48 12.20 9.48
C TRP A 567 1.22 12.67 10.73
N TYR A 568 2.54 12.87 10.64
CA TYR A 568 3.36 13.27 11.80
C TYR A 568 2.99 14.65 12.36
N HIS A 569 2.38 15.53 11.54
CA HIS A 569 1.75 16.78 11.99
C HIS A 569 0.38 16.59 12.66
N GLY A 570 -0.09 15.35 12.80
CA GLY A 570 -1.36 14.98 13.44
C GLY A 570 -2.59 15.04 12.53
N LYS A 571 -2.49 15.61 11.32
CA LYS A 571 -3.58 15.65 10.32
C LYS A 571 -3.91 14.24 9.82
N THR A 572 -5.19 13.97 9.58
CA THR A 572 -5.66 12.73 8.97
C THR A 572 -5.85 12.92 7.47
N PHE A 573 -5.49 11.91 6.70
CA PHE A 573 -5.77 11.82 5.26
C PHE A 573 -6.57 10.55 4.99
N THR A 574 -7.58 10.66 4.13
CA THR A 574 -8.35 9.52 3.61
C THR A 574 -8.39 9.65 2.10
N TRP A 575 -8.00 8.60 1.38
CA TRP A 575 -7.97 8.60 -0.08
C TRP A 575 -8.40 7.22 -0.61
N ILE A 576 -8.72 7.14 -1.89
CA ILE A 576 -8.85 5.85 -2.57
C ILE A 576 -7.52 5.57 -3.26
N ALA A 577 -7.05 4.34 -3.14
CA ALA A 577 -5.85 3.84 -3.80
C ALA A 577 -6.12 2.50 -4.47
N LYS A 578 -5.22 2.12 -5.37
CA LYS A 578 -5.18 0.81 -6.02
C LYS A 578 -3.96 0.04 -5.51
N ARG A 579 -4.07 -1.28 -5.36
CA ARG A 579 -2.95 -2.16 -5.01
C ARG A 579 -2.88 -3.35 -5.95
N LYS A 580 -1.67 -3.86 -6.19
CA LYS A 580 -1.41 -5.07 -6.98
C LYS A 580 -0.78 -6.12 -6.08
N GLU A 581 -1.34 -7.32 -6.08
CA GLU A 581 -0.81 -8.50 -5.39
C GLU A 581 -0.73 -9.69 -6.34
N ALA A 582 0.14 -10.64 -6.02
CA ALA A 582 0.20 -11.91 -6.74
C ALA A 582 -1.10 -12.71 -6.50
N GLY A 583 -1.62 -13.33 -7.57
CA GLY A 583 -2.78 -14.21 -7.48
C GLY A 583 -2.48 -15.56 -6.80
N ARG A 584 -3.47 -16.45 -6.85
CA ARG A 584 -3.41 -17.78 -6.22
C ARG A 584 -3.24 -18.94 -7.21
N GLY A 585 -3.04 -18.65 -8.49
CA GLY A 585 -2.89 -19.64 -9.56
C GLY A 585 -3.86 -19.45 -10.72
N GLU A 586 -3.86 -20.44 -11.60
CA GLU A 586 -4.76 -20.53 -12.75
C GLU A 586 -6.21 -20.84 -12.32
N GLY A 587 -7.14 -20.58 -13.24
CA GLY A 587 -8.54 -20.96 -13.07
C GLY A 587 -9.15 -21.39 -14.40
N SER A 588 -10.29 -22.09 -14.32
CA SER A 588 -11.06 -22.49 -15.49
C SER A 588 -12.40 -21.79 -15.49
N SER A 589 -12.74 -21.15 -16.60
CA SER A 589 -14.04 -20.54 -16.84
C SER A 589 -15.16 -21.56 -17.06
N GLY A 590 -14.80 -22.82 -17.39
CA GLY A 590 -15.76 -23.82 -17.88
C GLY A 590 -16.29 -23.52 -19.28
N LEU A 591 -15.71 -22.55 -19.99
CA LEU A 591 -16.07 -22.22 -21.37
C LEU A 591 -15.71 -23.39 -22.29
N GLN A 592 -16.72 -23.95 -22.93
CA GLN A 592 -16.58 -25.05 -23.88
C GLN A 592 -17.49 -24.75 -25.08
N PHE A 593 -17.06 -25.19 -26.26
CA PHE A 593 -17.82 -25.07 -27.49
C PHE A 593 -18.19 -26.46 -28.02
N ASP A 594 -19.23 -26.51 -28.85
CA ASP A 594 -19.67 -27.70 -29.60
C ASP A 594 -19.85 -28.95 -28.71
N GLN A 595 -20.64 -28.81 -27.65
CA GLN A 595 -20.91 -29.87 -26.67
C GLN A 595 -22.17 -30.67 -27.03
N VAL A 596 -22.21 -31.92 -26.58
CA VAL A 596 -23.40 -32.77 -26.64
C VAL A 596 -23.87 -33.02 -25.21
N GLY A 597 -24.93 -32.33 -24.79
CA GLY A 597 -25.62 -32.57 -23.52
C GLY A 597 -26.52 -33.81 -23.61
N SER A 598 -26.71 -34.49 -22.48
CA SER A 598 -27.60 -35.67 -22.33
C SER A 598 -28.80 -35.36 -21.47
#